data_AF-A0A963A2C1-F1
#
_entry.id   AF-A0A963A2C1-F1
#
_cell.length_a   1.000
_cell.length_b   1.000
_cell.length_c   1.000
_cell.angle_alpha   90.00
_cell.angle_beta   90.00
_cell.angle_gamma   90.00
#
_symmetry.space_group_name_H-M   'P 1'
#
loop_
_entity.id
_entity.type
_entity.pdbx_description
1 polymer ?
#
loop_
_entity_poly.entity_id
_entity_poly.type
_entity_poly.pdbx_seq_one_letter_code
_entity_poly.pdbx_strand_id
1 'polypeptide(L)'
;LPCEYLRVFSPSAEVQGHGPGQEVLQLNKEDVNIDRIDPVGNYAVCLHFDDGHNTGIYSWDTLYELGANHQHKWQQYLERLEAAGHKRKGSN
;
A
#
# COMPACT_ATOMS: atom_id res chain seq x y z
N LEU A 1 -5.32 -2.54 -9.46
CA LEU A 1 -4.05 -2.53 -8.70
C LEU A 1 -4.08 -3.67 -7.69
N PRO A 2 -2.97 -4.36 -7.41
CA PRO A 2 -2.94 -5.42 -6.39
C PRO A 2 -3.29 -4.89 -4.98
N CYS A 3 -3.97 -5.69 -4.16
CA CYS A 3 -4.32 -5.32 -2.79
C CYS A 3 -3.07 -5.10 -1.93
N GLU A 4 -2.07 -5.99 -2.05
CA GLU A 4 -0.73 -5.84 -1.47
C GLU A 4 -0.12 -4.47 -1.81
N TYR A 5 -0.12 -4.10 -3.09
CA TYR A 5 0.45 -2.83 -3.54
C TYR A 5 -0.23 -1.63 -2.86
N LEU A 6 -1.56 -1.61 -2.83
CA LEU A 6 -2.30 -0.53 -2.16
C LEU A 6 -2.00 -0.49 -0.66
N ARG A 7 -1.87 -1.65 0.00
CA ARG A 7 -1.59 -1.76 1.43
C ARG A 7 -0.20 -1.28 1.80
N VAL A 8 0.83 -1.62 1.01
CA VAL A 8 2.22 -1.23 1.29
C VAL A 8 2.50 0.23 0.92
N PHE A 9 1.74 0.81 0.00
CA PHE A 9 1.76 2.23 -0.35
C PHE A 9 0.60 3.02 0.26
N SER A 10 0.07 2.57 1.41
CA SER A 10 -1.02 3.29 2.07
C SER A 10 -0.57 4.69 2.52
N PRO A 11 -1.38 5.74 2.30
CA PRO A 11 -1.06 7.12 2.73
C PRO A 11 -1.25 7.34 4.24
N SER A 12 -1.60 6.31 5.00
CA SER A 12 -1.69 6.39 6.47
C SER A 12 -0.32 6.74 7.07
N ALA A 13 -0.32 7.55 8.14
CA ALA A 13 0.88 7.92 8.90
C ALA A 13 1.64 6.70 9.44
N GLU A 14 0.94 5.58 9.66
CA GLU A 14 1.50 4.29 10.06
C GLU A 14 2.42 3.68 8.99
N VAL A 15 2.22 4.02 7.72
CA VAL A 15 2.96 3.47 6.58
C VAL A 15 3.95 4.49 6.01
N GLN A 16 3.53 5.75 5.81
CA GLN A 16 4.43 6.81 5.32
C GLN A 16 5.38 7.37 6.39
N GLY A 17 5.08 7.21 7.67
CA GLY A 17 5.77 7.93 8.74
C GLY A 17 5.51 9.44 8.68
N HIS A 18 6.28 10.23 9.45
CA HIS A 18 6.10 11.68 9.53
C HIS A 18 6.98 12.47 8.53
N GLY A 19 7.63 11.80 7.58
CA GLY A 19 8.44 12.46 6.55
C GLY A 19 9.08 11.51 5.52
N PRO A 20 9.59 12.04 4.40
CA PRO A 20 10.24 11.25 3.35
C PRO A 20 11.43 10.47 3.92
N GLY A 21 11.42 9.14 3.73
CA GLY A 21 12.43 8.22 4.24
C GLY A 21 12.12 7.59 5.61
N GLN A 22 11.02 7.98 6.28
CA GLN A 22 10.50 7.28 7.47
C GLN A 22 9.47 6.20 7.13
N GLU A 23 9.31 5.90 5.85
CA GLU A 23 8.35 4.92 5.36
C GLU A 23 8.71 3.54 5.93
N VAL A 24 7.77 2.96 6.69
CA VAL A 24 7.98 1.65 7.28
C VAL A 24 7.75 0.60 6.20
N LEU A 25 8.81 -0.15 5.88
CA LEU A 25 8.74 -1.25 4.93
C LEU A 25 7.75 -2.30 5.45
N GLN A 26 6.62 -2.42 4.78
CA GLN A 26 5.58 -3.39 5.11
C GLN A 26 6.00 -4.76 4.57
N LEU A 27 6.07 -5.76 5.46
CA LEU A 27 6.48 -7.13 5.15
C LEU A 27 5.30 -8.10 5.30
N ASN A 28 5.32 -9.21 4.57
CA ASN A 28 4.33 -10.29 4.64
C ASN A 28 2.88 -9.82 4.36
N LYS A 29 2.69 -8.86 3.44
CA LYS A 29 1.36 -8.35 3.03
C LYS A 29 0.90 -8.91 1.69
N GLU A 30 1.45 -10.06 1.32
CA GLU A 30 1.32 -10.74 0.03
C GLU A 30 -0.08 -11.35 -0.14
N ASP A 31 -0.67 -11.79 0.98
CA ASP A 31 -2.02 -12.36 1.05
C ASP A 31 -3.08 -11.32 1.43
N VAL A 32 -2.68 -10.06 1.68
CA VAL A 32 -3.61 -9.03 2.16
C VAL A 32 -4.69 -8.78 1.12
N ASN A 33 -5.92 -8.70 1.60
CA ASN A 33 -7.08 -8.41 0.78
C ASN A 33 -7.87 -7.22 1.32
N ILE A 34 -8.76 -6.70 0.48
CA ILE A 34 -9.67 -5.62 0.86
C ILE A 34 -10.96 -6.28 1.31
N ASP A 35 -11.28 -6.15 2.60
CA ASP A 35 -12.54 -6.61 3.18
C ASP A 35 -13.69 -5.67 2.79
N ARG A 36 -13.44 -4.36 2.82
CA ARG A 36 -14.47 -3.34 2.61
C ARG A 36 -13.92 -2.06 2.00
N ILE A 37 -14.77 -1.36 1.25
CA ILE A 37 -14.48 -0.07 0.65
C ILE A 37 -15.60 0.89 1.04
N ASP A 38 -15.25 1.98 1.73
CA ASP A 38 -16.20 3.03 2.10
C ASP A 38 -15.90 4.33 1.33
N PRO A 39 -16.90 4.98 0.74
CA PRO A 39 -16.71 6.29 0.13
C PRO A 39 -16.44 7.35 1.19
N VAL A 40 -15.46 8.23 0.93
CA VAL A 40 -15.15 9.40 1.76
C VAL A 40 -15.49 10.64 0.96
N GLY A 41 -16.71 11.15 1.17
CA GLY A 41 -17.26 12.22 0.36
C GLY A 41 -17.31 11.84 -1.12
N ASN A 42 -16.94 12.78 -2.00
CA ASN A 42 -16.89 12.55 -3.45
C ASN A 42 -15.45 12.50 -4.03
N TYR A 43 -14.43 12.54 -3.18
CA TYR A 43 -13.03 12.75 -3.62
C TYR A 43 -12.07 11.60 -3.24
N ALA A 44 -12.51 10.67 -2.40
CA ALA A 44 -11.68 9.59 -1.88
C ALA A 44 -12.49 8.34 -1.49
N VAL A 45 -11.79 7.24 -1.28
CA VAL A 45 -12.30 6.00 -0.71
C VAL A 45 -11.42 5.55 0.45
N CYS A 46 -12.04 5.08 1.54
CA CYS A 46 -11.36 4.38 2.61
C CYS A 46 -11.31 2.89 2.26
N LEU A 47 -10.11 2.32 2.22
CA LEU A 47 -9.91 0.89 1.99
C LEU A 47 -9.66 0.19 3.34
N HIS A 48 -10.52 -0.78 3.65
CA HIS A 48 -10.40 -1.64 4.81
C HIS A 48 -9.75 -2.95 4.38
N PHE A 49 -8.58 -3.24 4.92
CA PHE A 49 -7.84 -4.45 4.66
C PHE A 49 -8.06 -5.49 5.78
N ASP A 50 -8.03 -6.76 5.42
CA ASP A 50 -8.29 -7.87 6.35
C ASP A 50 -7.21 -8.02 7.44
N ASP A 51 -5.99 -7.53 7.16
CA ASP A 51 -4.85 -7.45 8.09
C ASP A 51 -5.06 -6.45 9.26
N GLY A 52 -6.25 -5.88 9.39
CA GLY A 52 -6.61 -4.93 10.45
C GLY A 52 -6.34 -3.46 10.11
N HIS A 53 -5.85 -3.17 8.90
CA HIS A 53 -5.62 -1.80 8.43
C HIS A 53 -6.91 -1.20 7.88
N ASN A 54 -7.49 -0.23 8.59
CA ASN A 54 -8.78 0.38 8.25
C ASN A 54 -8.74 1.91 8.21
N THR A 55 -7.54 2.50 8.17
CA THR A 55 -7.33 3.96 8.22
C THR A 55 -6.88 4.54 6.88
N GLY A 56 -6.67 3.71 5.85
CA GLY A 56 -6.15 4.13 4.56
C GLY A 56 -7.18 4.85 3.70
N ILE A 57 -7.11 6.18 3.66
CA ILE A 57 -7.94 7.02 2.79
C ILE A 57 -7.18 7.31 1.50
N TYR A 58 -7.72 6.83 0.38
CA TYR A 58 -7.14 6.98 -0.94
C TYR A 58 -7.97 7.97 -1.76
N SER A 59 -7.42 9.16 -1.99
CA SER A 59 -8.01 10.12 -2.92
C SER A 59 -7.92 9.61 -4.36
N TRP A 60 -8.83 10.05 -5.24
CA TRP A 60 -8.78 9.68 -6.66
C TRP A 60 -7.45 10.02 -7.32
N ASP A 61 -6.87 11.17 -6.95
CA ASP A 61 -5.55 11.60 -7.38
C ASP A 61 -4.44 10.64 -6.92
N THR A 62 -4.46 10.24 -5.64
CA THR A 62 -3.52 9.25 -5.10
C THR A 62 -3.65 7.90 -5.81
N LEU A 63 -4.87 7.40 -6.04
CA LEU A 63 -5.08 6.16 -6.78
C LEU A 63 -4.58 6.26 -8.21
N TYR A 64 -4.76 7.42 -8.85
CA TYR A 64 -4.26 7.68 -10.18
C TYR A 64 -2.72 7.72 -10.21
N GLU A 65 -2.07 8.42 -9.27
CA GLU A 65 -0.61 8.46 -9.16
C GLU A 65 -0.03 7.06 -8.92
N LEU A 66 -0.64 6.31 -8.00
CA LEU A 66 -0.26 4.93 -7.70
C LEU A 66 -0.42 4.02 -8.93
N GLY A 67 -1.47 4.21 -9.71
CA GLY A 67 -1.66 3.49 -10.97
C GLY A 67 -0.64 3.87 -12.04
N ALA A 68 -0.43 5.17 -12.24
CA ALA A 68 0.48 5.70 -13.26
C ALA A 68 1.95 5.33 -12.98
N ASN A 69 2.34 5.32 -11.71
CA ASN A 69 3.70 5.00 -11.28
C ASN A 69 3.86 3.57 -10.75
N HIS A 70 2.86 2.71 -10.98
CA HIS A 70 2.80 1.37 -10.41
C HIS A 70 4.11 0.59 -10.63
N GLN A 71 4.58 0.53 -11.87
CA GLN A 71 5.77 -0.24 -12.22
C GLN A 71 7.03 0.25 -11.49
N HIS A 72 7.23 1.57 -11.45
CA HIS A 72 8.40 2.17 -10.80
C HIS A 72 8.36 1.99 -9.28
N LYS A 73 7.23 2.34 -8.65
CA LYS A 73 7.06 2.21 -7.19
C LYS A 73 7.12 0.74 -6.76
N TRP A 74 6.53 -0.16 -7.55
CA TRP A 74 6.59 -1.59 -7.25
C TRP A 74 8.00 -2.15 -7.31
N GLN A 75 8.78 -1.77 -8.33
CA GLN A 75 10.17 -2.16 -8.43
C GLN A 75 10.98 -1.66 -7.21
N GLN A 76 10.81 -0.39 -6.81
CA GLN A 76 11.45 0.13 -5.61
C GLN A 76 11.08 -0.64 -4.34
N TYR A 77 9.81 -1.04 -4.20
CA TYR A 77 9.38 -1.88 -3.07
C TYR A 77 10.10 -3.23 -3.06
N LEU A 78 10.21 -3.89 -4.21
CA LEU A 78 10.94 -5.16 -4.34
C LEU A 78 12.43 -5.00 -4.02
N GLU A 79 13.06 -3.92 -4.48
CA GLU A 79 14.47 -3.61 -4.16
C GLU A 79 14.66 -3.39 -2.65
N ARG A 80 13.72 -2.69 -1.99
CA ARG A 80 13.74 -2.49 -0.53
C ARG A 80 13.54 -3.80 0.24
N LEU A 81 12.66 -4.68 -0.25
CA LEU A 81 12.48 -6.02 0.32
C LEU A 81 13.80 -6.80 0.25
N GLU A 82 14.42 -6.85 -0.93
CA GLU A 82 15.67 -7.59 -1.13
C GLU A 82 16.82 -7.00 -0.28
N ALA A 83 16.94 -5.67 -0.21
CA ALA A 83 17.92 -4.99 0.64
C ALA A 83 17.71 -5.28 2.13
N ALA A 84 16.46 -5.47 2.57
CA ALA A 84 16.12 -5.89 3.93
C ALA A 84 16.31 -7.41 4.17
N GLY A 85 16.73 -8.17 3.16
CA GLY A 85 16.87 -9.63 3.24
C GLY A 85 15.55 -10.39 3.21
N HIS A 86 14.44 -9.72 2.85
CA HIS A 86 13.13 -10.32 2.71
C HIS A 86 12.82 -10.57 1.23
N LYS A 87 12.24 -11.73 0.92
CA LYS A 87 11.71 -12.02 -0.41
C LYS A 87 10.20 -12.13 -0.32
N ARG A 88 9.52 -11.53 -1.30
CA ARG A 88 8.10 -11.78 -1.53
C ARG A 88 7.92 -13.27 -1.81
N LYS A 89 7.23 -14.00 -0.94
CA LYS A 89 6.70 -15.32 -1.21
C LYS A 89 5.54 -15.12 -2.19
N GLY A 90 5.70 -15.63 -3.40
CA GLY A 90 4.57 -15.75 -4.32
C GLY A 90 3.53 -16.66 -3.68
N SER A 91 2.28 -16.21 -3.62
CA SER A 91 1.14 -17.08 -3.36
C SER A 91 1.22 -18.24 -4.35
N ASN A 92 1.44 -19.44 -3.83
CA ASN A 92 1.56 -20.68 -4.61
C ASN A 92 0.19 -21.26 -4.93
#